data_AF-A0A8S2ICH3-F1
#
_entry.id   AF-A0A8S2ICH3-F1
#
_cell.length_a   1.000
_cell.length_b   1.000
_cell.length_c   1.000
_cell.angle_alpha   90.00
_cell.angle_beta   90.00
_cell.angle_gamma   90.00
#
_symmetry.space_group_name_H-M   'P 1'
#
loop_
_entity.id
_entity.type
_entity.pdbx_description
1 polymer ?
#
loop_
_entity_poly.entity_id
_entity_poly.type
_entity_poly.pdbx_seq_one_letter_code
_entity_poly.pdbx_strand_id
1 'polypeptide(L)'
;MRFAQGVVRTYKDGVGSTANIRKHLGSKHGKVHLTYKSTLQSSKRVRAFNKSALDKAAIKCIIRDEATPNYYGPSSRTVKRRLHALHMDGRKKLKDELRSIDNMSLTCDLWSSSRRSAYCCVTVHFMVKDFTIKSAVLSFRRFLGQHYSKRLNSHLNRV
;
A
#
# COMPACT_ATOMS: atom_id res chain seq x y z
N MET A 1 -5.58 3.59 -44.29
CA MET A 1 -4.32 4.33 -44.50
C MET A 1 -3.23 3.63 -43.69
N ARG A 2 -2.23 3.03 -44.35
CA ARG A 2 -1.10 2.34 -43.69
C ARG A 2 -0.12 3.40 -43.19
N PHE A 3 0.04 3.54 -41.88
CA PHE A 3 1.11 4.37 -41.31
C PHE A 3 2.34 3.48 -41.08
N ALA A 4 3.36 3.69 -41.91
CA ALA A 4 4.65 3.03 -41.81
C ALA A 4 5.35 3.40 -40.49
N GLN A 5 5.72 2.41 -39.70
CA GLN A 5 6.57 2.58 -38.53
C GLN A 5 8.02 2.81 -38.99
N GLY A 6 8.44 4.07 -39.05
CA GLY A 6 9.84 4.43 -39.30
C GLY A 6 10.67 4.36 -38.03
N VAL A 7 11.59 3.41 -37.94
CA VAL A 7 12.68 3.43 -36.95
C VAL A 7 13.74 4.41 -37.43
N VAL A 8 13.87 5.56 -36.75
CA VAL A 8 14.94 6.52 -37.07
C VAL A 8 16.22 6.06 -36.37
N ARG A 9 17.23 5.64 -37.14
CA ARG A 9 18.57 5.28 -36.66
C ARG A 9 19.52 6.44 -36.91
N THR A 10 20.08 7.03 -35.85
CA THR A 10 21.14 8.04 -35.97
C THR A 10 22.47 7.45 -35.51
N TYR A 11 23.48 7.47 -36.38
CA TYR A 11 24.84 7.03 -36.09
C TYR A 11 25.70 8.25 -35.71
N LYS A 12 26.58 8.10 -34.71
CA LYS A 12 27.62 9.07 -34.37
C LYS A 12 28.97 8.38 -34.49
N ASP A 13 29.76 8.79 -35.48
CA ASP A 13 31.10 8.24 -35.70
C ASP A 13 32.08 8.83 -34.67
N GLY A 14 32.64 7.96 -33.84
CA GLY A 14 33.67 8.31 -32.86
C GLY A 14 35.02 7.75 -33.31
N VAL A 15 35.96 8.63 -33.66
CA VAL A 15 37.35 8.27 -33.97
C VAL A 15 38.12 8.11 -32.66
N GLY A 16 38.31 6.87 -32.21
CA GLY A 16 39.08 6.57 -31.00
C GLY A 16 39.25 5.06 -30.74
N SER A 17 40.33 4.70 -30.05
CA SER A 17 40.77 3.32 -29.79
C SER A 17 39.67 2.39 -29.23
N THR A 18 39.59 1.17 -29.78
CA THR A 18 38.56 0.14 -29.55
C THR A 18 38.97 -0.98 -28.59
N ALA A 19 40.05 -0.83 -27.82
CA ALA A 19 40.60 -1.90 -26.96
C ALA A 19 39.62 -2.39 -25.85
N ASN A 20 38.57 -1.63 -25.55
CA ASN A 20 37.51 -2.04 -24.64
C ASN A 20 36.27 -2.45 -25.45
N ILE A 21 35.81 -3.70 -25.27
CA ILE A 21 34.64 -4.27 -25.98
C ILE A 21 33.41 -3.36 -25.90
N ARG A 22 33.16 -2.73 -24.75
CA ARG A 22 32.02 -1.82 -24.57
C ARG A 22 32.15 -0.56 -25.43
N LYS A 23 33.38 -0.10 -25.67
CA LYS A 23 33.70 1.04 -26.54
C LYS A 23 33.62 0.65 -28.01
N HIS A 24 34.13 -0.52 -28.39
CA HIS A 24 34.03 -1.09 -29.73
C HIS A 24 32.57 -1.26 -30.18
N LEU A 25 31.74 -1.87 -29.32
CA LEU A 25 30.31 -2.03 -29.58
C LEU A 25 29.60 -0.68 -29.76
N GLY A 26 29.99 0.33 -28.97
CA GLY A 26 29.43 1.67 -29.06
C GLY A 26 29.82 2.45 -30.31
N SER A 27 31.03 2.27 -30.85
CA SER A 27 31.54 3.02 -32.00
C SER A 27 31.29 2.33 -33.35
N LYS A 28 31.40 0.99 -33.43
CA LYS A 28 31.26 0.24 -34.68
C LYS A 28 29.85 -0.25 -34.97
N HIS A 29 29.08 -0.59 -33.92
CA HIS A 29 27.72 -1.13 -34.09
C HIS A 29 26.62 -0.11 -33.77
N GLY A 30 26.98 1.09 -33.30
CA GLY A 30 26.04 2.12 -32.86
C GLY A 30 25.31 1.71 -31.58
N LYS A 31 25.02 2.67 -30.69
CA LYS A 31 24.13 2.39 -29.55
C LYS A 31 22.70 2.36 -30.08
N VAL A 32 22.09 1.18 -30.15
CA VAL A 32 20.64 1.08 -30.39
C VAL A 32 19.94 1.59 -29.13
N HIS A 33 19.52 2.86 -29.15
CA HIS A 33 18.61 3.39 -28.15
C HIS A 33 17.20 2.95 -28.55
N LEU A 34 16.76 1.80 -28.01
CA LEU A 34 15.34 1.43 -28.05
C LEU A 34 14.58 2.42 -27.18
N THR A 35 14.21 3.55 -27.77
CA THR A 35 13.27 4.48 -27.15
C THR A 35 11.88 3.88 -27.32
N TYR A 36 11.49 3.02 -26.37
CA TYR A 36 10.07 2.81 -26.14
C TYR A 36 9.52 4.15 -25.63
N LYS A 37 8.64 4.80 -26.41
CA LYS A 37 7.83 5.92 -25.93
C LYS A 37 6.89 5.41 -24.83
N SER A 38 7.44 5.13 -23.66
CA SER A 38 6.68 5.03 -22.43
C SER A 38 6.45 6.46 -21.96
N THR A 39 5.23 6.95 -22.18
CA THR A 39 4.67 8.02 -21.35
C THR A 39 4.34 7.47 -19.95
N LEU A 40 5.29 6.78 -19.32
CA LEU A 40 5.22 6.29 -17.94
C LEU A 40 6.43 6.85 -17.21
N GLN A 41 6.30 8.10 -16.78
CA GLN A 41 7.24 8.66 -15.84
C GLN A 41 7.16 7.89 -14.52
N SER A 42 8.26 7.21 -14.22
CA SER A 42 8.82 7.07 -12.87
C SER A 42 8.01 6.25 -11.86
N SER A 43 8.27 4.93 -11.86
CA SER A 43 9.02 4.30 -10.77
C SER A 43 8.95 5.04 -9.42
N LYS A 44 7.80 4.99 -8.76
CA LYS A 44 7.78 5.07 -7.30
C LYS A 44 7.89 3.64 -6.82
N ARG A 45 8.99 3.33 -6.12
CA ARG A 45 9.17 2.15 -5.27
C ARG A 45 7.88 1.91 -4.46
N VAL A 46 6.94 1.16 -5.02
CA VAL A 46 6.11 0.29 -4.21
C VAL A 46 7.12 -0.73 -3.72
N ARG A 47 7.65 -0.53 -2.51
CA ARG A 47 8.31 -1.63 -1.80
C ARG A 47 7.39 -2.81 -2.00
N ALA A 48 7.91 -3.97 -2.40
CA ALA A 48 7.13 -5.19 -2.55
C ALA A 48 6.44 -5.50 -1.21
N PHE A 49 5.35 -4.79 -0.91
CA PHE A 49 4.32 -5.21 0.01
C PHE A 49 3.84 -6.48 -0.65
N ASN A 50 3.98 -7.59 0.07
CA ASN A 50 3.60 -8.91 -0.41
C ASN A 50 2.29 -8.78 -1.20
N LYS A 51 2.34 -9.00 -2.52
CA LYS A 51 1.14 -8.97 -3.37
C LYS A 51 0.11 -9.99 -2.86
N SER A 52 0.55 -11.00 -2.10
CA SER A 52 -0.33 -11.94 -1.40
C SER A 52 -1.07 -11.36 -0.19
N ALA A 53 -0.58 -10.28 0.42
CA ALA A 53 -1.19 -9.63 1.58
C ALA A 53 -2.29 -8.63 1.20
N LEU A 54 -2.31 -8.19 -0.06
CA LEU A 54 -3.39 -7.39 -0.62
C LEU A 54 -4.47 -8.35 -1.12
N ASP A 55 -5.72 -8.08 -0.78
CA ASP A 55 -6.84 -8.91 -1.23
C ASP A 55 -6.83 -9.05 -2.76
N LYS A 56 -6.93 -10.29 -3.25
CA LYS A 56 -6.98 -10.61 -4.68
C LYS A 56 -8.05 -9.79 -5.39
N ALA A 57 -9.18 -9.53 -4.74
CA ALA A 57 -10.25 -8.69 -5.27
C ALA A 57 -9.81 -7.22 -5.40
N ALA A 58 -9.15 -6.67 -4.37
CA ALA A 58 -8.64 -5.30 -4.39
C ALA A 58 -7.57 -5.11 -5.48
N ILE A 59 -6.65 -6.07 -5.62
CA ILE A 59 -5.65 -6.07 -6.70
C ILE A 59 -6.34 -6.11 -8.07
N LYS A 60 -7.34 -6.98 -8.24
CA LYS A 60 -8.07 -7.12 -9.51
C LYS A 60 -8.80 -5.83 -9.90
N CYS A 61 -9.40 -5.12 -8.94
CA CYS A 61 -10.04 -3.84 -9.18
C CYS A 61 -9.01 -2.77 -9.59
N ILE A 62 -7.90 -2.65 -8.86
CA ILE A 62 -6.84 -1.69 -9.18
C ILE A 62 -6.25 -1.96 -10.58
N ILE A 63 -5.95 -3.23 -10.91
CA ILE A 63 -5.40 -3.62 -12.21
C ILE A 63 -6.41 -3.39 -13.34
N ARG A 64 -7.70 -3.70 -13.12
CA ARG A 64 -8.75 -3.48 -14.12
C ARG A 64 -8.91 -1.98 -14.42
N ASP A 65 -8.82 -1.13 -13.41
CA ASP A 65 -8.87 0.32 -13.59
C ASP A 65 -7.63 0.83 -14.34
N GLU A 66 -6.43 0.34 -14.01
CA GLU A 66 -5.18 0.67 -14.72
C GLU A 66 -5.16 0.19 -16.19
N ALA A 67 -5.89 -0.87 -16.51
CA ALA A 67 -6.00 -1.39 -17.89
C ALA A 67 -6.89 -0.52 -18.80
N THR A 68 -7.56 0.50 -18.25
CA THR A 68 -8.35 1.45 -19.06
C THR A 68 -7.45 2.54 -19.65
N PRO A 69 -7.47 2.76 -20.98
CA PRO A 69 -6.69 3.84 -21.58
C PRO A 69 -7.06 5.19 -20.96
N ASN A 70 -6.05 5.95 -20.52
CA ASN A 70 -6.17 7.27 -19.86
C ASN A 70 -6.69 7.27 -18.40
N TYR A 71 -6.58 6.16 -17.66
CA TYR A 71 -6.81 6.18 -16.22
C TYR A 71 -5.63 6.80 -15.46
N TYR A 72 -5.91 7.86 -14.69
CA TYR A 72 -4.90 8.55 -13.87
C TYR A 72 -4.96 8.21 -12.38
N GLY A 73 -5.89 7.34 -11.95
CA GLY A 73 -6.08 6.98 -10.56
C GLY A 73 -6.53 8.13 -9.65
N PRO A 74 -7.06 7.83 -8.46
CA PRO A 74 -7.35 8.85 -7.47
C PRO A 74 -6.06 9.42 -6.87
N SER A 75 -6.03 10.74 -6.62
CA SER A 75 -4.93 11.34 -5.86
C SER A 75 -4.82 10.78 -4.45
N SER A 76 -3.63 10.85 -3.83
CA SER A 76 -3.44 10.45 -2.42
C SER A 76 -4.41 11.18 -1.47
N ARG A 77 -4.71 12.46 -1.74
CA ARG A 77 -5.69 13.25 -0.98
C ARG A 77 -7.09 12.63 -1.09
N THR A 78 -7.49 12.23 -2.30
CA THR A 78 -8.77 11.56 -2.56
C THR A 78 -8.86 10.23 -1.82
N VAL A 79 -7.81 9.41 -1.88
CA VAL A 79 -7.76 8.11 -1.18
C VAL A 79 -7.87 8.29 0.33
N LYS A 80 -7.06 9.20 0.93
CA LYS A 80 -7.12 9.49 2.37
C LYS A 80 -8.51 9.94 2.81
N ARG A 81 -9.13 10.86 2.06
CA ARG A 81 -10.49 11.34 2.34
C ARG A 81 -11.52 10.21 2.31
N ARG A 82 -11.47 9.35 1.28
CA ARG A 82 -12.37 8.19 1.16
C ARG A 82 -12.14 7.18 2.27
N LEU A 83 -10.89 6.85 2.59
CA LEU A 83 -10.54 5.93 3.66
C LEU A 83 -11.00 6.44 5.03
N HIS A 84 -10.85 7.74 5.29
CA HIS A 84 -11.37 8.35 6.51
C HIS A 84 -12.90 8.25 6.60
N ALA A 85 -13.61 8.53 5.51
CA ALA A 85 -15.06 8.39 5.46
C ALA A 85 -15.51 6.94 5.72
N LEU A 86 -14.86 5.96 5.07
CA LEU A 86 -15.10 4.54 5.30
C LEU A 86 -14.85 4.13 6.75
N HIS A 87 -13.77 4.62 7.35
CA HIS A 87 -13.47 4.36 8.76
C HIS A 87 -14.54 4.95 9.69
N MET A 88 -15.00 6.18 9.45
CA MET A 88 -16.06 6.79 10.25
C MET A 88 -17.38 6.02 10.13
N ASP A 89 -17.75 5.60 8.93
CA ASP A 89 -18.96 4.78 8.69
C ASP A 89 -18.86 3.42 9.38
N GLY A 90 -17.74 2.71 9.20
CA GLY A 90 -17.48 1.44 9.87
C GLY A 90 -17.48 1.57 11.40
N ARG A 91 -16.91 2.66 11.94
CA ARG A 91 -16.92 2.93 13.38
C ARG A 91 -18.32 3.15 13.91
N LYS A 92 -19.17 3.88 13.16
CA LYS A 92 -20.58 4.09 13.53
C LYS A 92 -21.33 2.76 13.54
N LYS A 93 -21.22 1.96 12.48
CA LYS A 93 -21.87 0.65 12.36
C LYS A 93 -21.45 -0.30 13.48
N LEU A 94 -20.15 -0.41 13.75
CA LEU A 94 -19.65 -1.25 14.84
C LEU A 94 -20.18 -0.78 16.19
N LYS A 95 -20.20 0.53 16.44
CA LYS A 95 -20.76 1.08 17.68
C LYS A 95 -22.25 0.75 17.83
N ASP A 96 -23.02 0.85 16.74
CA ASP A 96 -24.44 0.51 16.73
C ASP A 96 -24.67 -1.00 16.93
N GLU A 97 -23.85 -1.86 16.33
CA GLU A 97 -23.89 -3.31 16.55
C GLU A 97 -23.60 -3.65 18.02
N LEU A 98 -22.51 -3.11 18.58
CA LEU A 98 -22.09 -3.35 19.96
C LEU A 98 -23.10 -2.87 21.02
N ARG A 99 -23.96 -1.89 20.71
CA ARG A 99 -25.03 -1.44 21.63
C ARG A 99 -26.06 -2.53 21.92
N SER A 100 -26.22 -3.49 21.02
CA SER A 100 -27.18 -4.59 21.14
C SER A 100 -26.58 -5.86 21.75
N ILE A 101 -25.30 -5.82 22.11
CA ILE A 101 -24.56 -6.96 22.65
C ILE A 101 -24.46 -6.84 24.17
N ASP A 102 -25.03 -7.81 24.88
CA ASP A 102 -25.00 -7.84 26.35
C ASP A 102 -23.63 -8.26 26.89
N ASN A 103 -22.97 -9.22 26.22
CA ASN A 103 -21.72 -9.82 26.70
C ASN A 103 -20.62 -9.66 25.66
N MET A 104 -19.53 -9.01 26.07
CA MET A 104 -18.33 -8.83 25.25
C MET A 104 -17.07 -8.99 26.10
N SER A 105 -15.99 -9.40 25.44
CA SER A 105 -14.65 -9.49 26.02
C SER A 105 -13.70 -8.57 25.28
N LEU A 106 -12.75 -7.99 26.01
CA LEU A 106 -11.71 -7.14 25.44
C LEU A 106 -10.37 -7.85 25.61
N THR A 107 -9.60 -7.92 24.53
CA THR A 107 -8.18 -8.29 24.57
C THR A 107 -7.33 -7.07 24.26
N CYS A 108 -6.18 -7.00 24.92
CA CYS A 108 -5.25 -5.90 24.75
C CYS A 108 -3.85 -6.45 24.52
N ASP A 109 -3.34 -6.26 23.30
CA ASP A 109 -2.01 -6.70 22.91
C ASP A 109 -1.05 -5.53 23.00
N LEU A 110 -0.02 -5.65 23.84
CA LEU A 110 1.06 -4.67 23.94
C LEU A 110 2.36 -5.31 23.45
N TRP A 111 2.99 -4.68 22.48
CA TRP A 111 4.27 -5.15 21.97
C TRP A 111 5.18 -3.98 21.61
N SER A 112 6.48 -4.26 21.61
CA SER A 112 7.52 -3.34 21.15
C SER A 112 8.06 -3.85 19.81
N SER A 113 8.03 -3.01 18.79
CA SER A 113 8.72 -3.30 17.53
C SER A 113 10.24 -3.31 17.71
N SER A 114 10.96 -3.92 16.78
CA SER A 114 12.43 -3.91 16.72
C SER A 114 13.03 -2.49 16.70
N ARG A 115 12.25 -1.49 16.27
CA ARG A 115 12.62 -0.06 16.31
C ARG A 115 12.25 0.63 17.63
N ARG A 116 12.13 -0.12 18.73
CA ARG A 116 11.76 0.35 20.08
C ARG A 116 10.46 1.18 20.14
N SER A 117 9.60 1.07 19.13
CA SER A 117 8.28 1.70 19.17
C SER A 117 7.28 0.71 19.75
N ALA A 118 6.68 1.09 20.88
CA ALA A 118 5.62 0.33 21.52
C ALA A 118 4.27 0.60 20.84
N TYR A 119 3.44 -0.43 20.75
CA TYR A 119 2.08 -0.38 20.22
C TYR A 119 1.13 -1.05 21.20
N CYS A 120 -0.11 -0.59 21.18
CA CYS A 120 -1.22 -1.16 21.92
C CYS A 120 -2.38 -1.34 20.94
N CYS A 121 -2.86 -2.58 20.83
CA CYS A 121 -4.07 -2.92 20.10
C CYS A 121 -5.13 -3.38 21.11
N VAL A 122 -6.35 -2.85 20.97
CA VAL A 122 -7.51 -3.28 21.73
C VAL A 122 -8.50 -3.90 20.76
N THR A 123 -8.85 -5.16 21.01
CA THR A 123 -9.79 -5.93 20.21
C THR A 123 -10.98 -6.30 21.08
N VAL A 124 -12.18 -6.09 20.56
CA VAL A 124 -13.42 -6.60 21.16
C VAL A 124 -13.78 -7.92 20.53
N HIS A 125 -14.22 -8.86 21.36
CA HIS A 125 -14.77 -10.15 20.99
C HIS A 125 -16.19 -10.22 21.53
N PHE A 126 -17.16 -10.50 20.66
CA PHE A 126 -18.57 -10.58 21.04
C PHE A 126 -19.26 -11.69 20.29
N MET A 127 -20.31 -12.25 20.91
CA MET A 127 -21.14 -13.27 20.27
C MET A 127 -22.33 -12.59 19.58
N VAL A 128 -22.59 -13.01 18.35
CA VAL A 128 -23.81 -12.67 17.63
C VAL A 128 -24.80 -13.83 17.79
N LYS A 129 -26.05 -13.63 17.37
CA LYS A 129 -27.02 -14.70 17.17
C LYS A 129 -26.35 -15.87 16.40
N ASP A 130 -26.79 -17.09 16.71
CA ASP A 130 -26.23 -18.33 16.16
C ASP A 130 -24.83 -18.71 16.69
N PHE A 131 -24.50 -18.29 17.92
CA PHE A 131 -23.24 -18.64 18.61
C PHE A 131 -21.97 -18.29 17.82
N THR A 132 -22.08 -17.33 16.90
CA THR A 132 -20.96 -16.92 16.05
C THR A 132 -20.16 -15.83 16.77
N ILE A 133 -18.89 -16.11 17.05
CA ILE A 133 -17.97 -15.14 17.65
C ILE A 133 -17.46 -14.19 16.56
N LYS A 134 -17.69 -12.90 16.75
CA LYS A 134 -17.09 -11.84 15.95
C LYS A 134 -16.00 -11.13 16.76
N SER A 135 -15.01 -10.61 16.05
CA SER A 135 -13.92 -9.83 16.64
C SER A 135 -13.69 -8.56 15.82
N ALA A 136 -13.45 -7.44 16.50
CA ALA A 136 -13.17 -6.17 15.84
C ALA A 136 -12.10 -5.37 16.60
N VAL A 137 -11.19 -4.73 15.86
CA VAL A 137 -10.19 -3.83 16.45
C VAL A 137 -10.86 -2.50 16.79
N LEU A 138 -10.89 -2.15 18.08
CA LEU A 138 -11.41 -0.88 18.57
C LEU A 138 -10.37 0.24 18.46
N SER A 139 -9.12 -0.06 18.77
CA SER A 139 -8.03 0.89 18.74
C SER A 139 -6.72 0.21 18.40
N PHE A 140 -5.95 0.81 17.51
CA PHE A 140 -4.57 0.44 17.23
C PHE A 140 -3.74 1.71 17.27
N ARG A 141 -2.91 1.87 18.30
CA ARG A 141 -2.15 3.11 18.51
C ARG A 141 -0.74 2.83 18.95
N ARG A 142 0.16 3.76 18.63
CA ARG A 142 1.48 3.81 19.24
C ARG A 142 1.32 4.07 20.74
N PHE A 143 1.92 3.22 21.55
CA PHE A 143 1.98 3.39 22.99
C PHE A 143 3.21 4.24 23.34
N LEU A 144 3.01 5.33 24.07
CA LEU A 144 4.04 6.30 24.38
C LEU A 144 4.56 6.13 25.81
N GLY A 145 5.85 5.82 25.92
CA GLY A 145 6.56 5.62 27.17
C GLY A 145 6.60 4.15 27.62
N GLN A 146 6.90 3.95 28.90
CA GLN A 146 7.06 2.63 29.50
C GLN A 146 5.71 1.97 29.76
N HIS A 147 5.69 0.64 29.66
CA HIS A 147 4.53 -0.26 29.79
C HIS A 147 4.03 -0.38 31.24
N TYR A 148 3.81 0.76 31.90
CA TYR A 148 3.28 0.83 33.25
C TYR A 148 1.76 0.78 33.26
N SER A 149 1.20 0.10 34.25
CA SER A 149 -0.24 -0.08 34.47
C SER A 149 -1.02 1.24 34.39
N LYS A 150 -0.54 2.31 35.04
CA LYS A 150 -1.17 3.64 35.02
C LYS A 150 -1.33 4.21 33.61
N ARG A 151 -0.31 4.01 32.75
CA ARG A 151 -0.32 4.51 31.37
C ARG A 151 -1.20 3.64 30.48
N LEU A 152 -1.21 2.33 30.71
CA LEU A 152 -2.13 1.42 30.02
C LEU A 152 -3.58 1.78 30.34
N ASN A 153 -3.93 1.98 31.61
CA ASN A 153 -5.28 2.41 32.00
C ASN A 153 -5.69 3.74 31.32
N SER A 154 -4.78 4.71 31.31
CA SER A 154 -5.00 5.98 30.60
C SER A 154 -5.18 5.81 29.09
N HIS A 155 -4.59 4.77 28.50
CA HIS A 155 -4.75 4.43 27.08
C HIS A 155 -6.10 3.77 26.81
N LEU A 156 -6.50 2.81 27.66
CA LEU A 156 -7.76 2.08 27.55
C LEU A 156 -8.98 3.01 27.71
N ASN A 157 -8.92 3.98 28.62
CA ASN A 157 -9.99 4.97 28.82
C ASN A 157 -10.20 5.92 27.63
N ARG A 158 -9.33 5.90 26.62
CA ARG A 158 -9.44 6.72 25.39
C ARG A 158 -9.97 5.94 24.19
N VAL A 159 -10.13 4.62 24.33
CA VAL A 159 -10.69 3.73 23.31
C VAL A 159 -12.20 3.86 23.32
#